data_AF-A0A351LZL1-F1
#
_entry.id   AF-A0A351LZL1-F1
#
_cell.length_a   1.000
_cell.length_b   1.000
_cell.length_c   1.000
_cell.angle_alpha   90.00
_cell.angle_beta   90.00
_cell.angle_gamma   90.00
#
_symmetry.space_group_name_H-M   'P 1'
#
loop_
_entity.id
_entity.type
_entity.pdbx_description
1 polymer ?
#
loop_
_entity_poly.entity_id
_entity_poly.type
_entity_poly.pdbx_seq_one_letter_code
_entity_poly.pdbx_strand_id
1 'polypeptide(L)'
;MLLDEVVADPESIRAMARANGPYFMPARYLVDGRAAEEAGDGGRRERVDVPRHLIGPTWRGDWAVGGRALVDGAAALLGHTGFADAASAMFGGAVVVPEQVFVNLTTPSSGQGFSHTDIPEFVGVNRSNAPGWLLQAMGVSRLFEDVRVPIVTAVSWFYRGERGYFRYWPEGRDTVSVRHEDVWNFGVVGDNDFMHHQVERTGPAGSLPPPGLTIDSSLDHDGSRWIVSDGDYVLAAFDEGEVRLSLSWKAKVYRDEAERMEVEAGIGGIDLDEVLDRFAALPDLEVPDGVEAAMGDDGFRVALAERWNGYRTG
;
A
#
# COMPACT_ATOMS: atom_id res chain seq x y z
N MET A 1 3.28 -7.61 -14.85
CA MET A 1 3.71 -9.00 -15.16
C MET A 1 3.17 -9.97 -14.14
N LEU A 2 3.11 -11.26 -14.48
CA LEU A 2 2.66 -12.33 -13.57
C LEU A 2 3.84 -13.24 -13.25
N LEU A 3 3.88 -13.74 -12.02
CA LEU A 3 4.90 -14.65 -11.53
C LEU A 3 4.23 -15.85 -10.88
N ASP A 4 4.52 -17.04 -11.39
CA ASP A 4 4.15 -18.30 -10.75
C ASP A 4 5.26 -18.74 -9.80
N GLU A 5 4.90 -19.40 -8.69
CA GLU A 5 5.84 -19.92 -7.70
C GLU A 5 6.85 -18.87 -7.19
N VAL A 6 6.34 -17.78 -6.64
CA VAL A 6 7.13 -16.62 -6.20
C VAL A 6 8.29 -17.03 -5.29
N VAL A 7 8.05 -17.89 -4.31
CA VAL A 7 9.11 -18.45 -3.45
C VAL A 7 9.15 -19.97 -3.52
N ALA A 8 10.33 -20.54 -3.32
CA ALA A 8 10.53 -21.98 -3.29
C ALA A 8 9.84 -22.66 -2.09
N ASP A 9 9.80 -21.98 -0.94
CA ASP A 9 9.11 -22.45 0.28
C ASP A 9 8.05 -21.44 0.72
N PRO A 10 6.81 -21.53 0.21
CA PRO A 10 5.73 -20.63 0.61
C PRO A 10 5.30 -20.76 2.08
N GLU A 11 5.56 -21.90 2.73
CA GLU A 11 5.24 -22.08 4.15
C GLU A 11 6.24 -21.31 5.03
N SER A 12 7.47 -21.06 4.56
CA SER A 12 8.42 -20.18 5.26
C SER A 12 7.89 -18.76 5.42
N ILE A 13 7.15 -18.23 4.43
CA ILE A 13 6.56 -16.89 4.51
C ILE A 13 5.46 -16.84 5.57
N ARG A 14 4.65 -17.90 5.66
CA ARG A 14 3.68 -18.05 6.74
C ARG A 14 4.35 -18.20 8.11
N ALA A 15 5.49 -18.88 8.19
CA ALA A 15 6.27 -19.00 9.41
C ALA A 15 6.84 -17.66 9.86
N MET A 16 7.39 -16.87 8.93
CA MET A 16 7.79 -15.49 9.19
C MET A 16 6.60 -14.66 9.67
N ALA A 17 5.42 -14.83 9.10
CA ALA A 17 4.22 -14.13 9.56
C ALA A 17 3.90 -14.44 11.03
N ARG A 18 3.93 -15.71 11.43
CA ARG A 18 3.70 -16.10 12.84
C ARG A 18 4.74 -15.53 13.80
N ALA A 19 5.99 -15.45 13.38
CA ALA A 19 7.11 -15.07 14.24
C ALA A 19 7.28 -13.56 14.45
N ASN A 20 6.67 -12.73 13.58
CA ASN A 20 6.93 -11.29 13.53
C ASN A 20 5.68 -10.42 13.80
N GLY A 21 4.67 -10.99 14.45
CA GLY A 21 3.61 -10.20 15.08
C GLY A 21 4.09 -9.48 16.34
N PRO A 22 3.25 -8.63 16.96
CA PRO A 22 1.90 -8.30 16.54
C PRO A 22 1.86 -7.38 15.31
N TYR A 23 0.80 -7.51 14.53
CA TYR A 23 0.48 -6.68 13.37
C TYR A 23 -0.58 -5.63 13.73
N PHE A 24 -0.56 -4.48 13.03
CA PHE A 24 -1.41 -3.34 13.38
C PHE A 24 -2.22 -2.80 12.19
N MET A 25 -3.27 -2.04 12.47
CA MET A 25 -4.13 -1.47 11.43
C MET A 25 -3.36 -0.60 10.42
N PRO A 26 -3.54 -0.77 9.10
CA PRO A 26 -3.00 0.11 8.07
C PRO A 26 -3.34 1.59 8.28
N ALA A 27 -4.47 1.90 8.92
CA ALA A 27 -4.82 3.27 9.29
C ALA A 27 -3.72 3.97 10.11
N ARG A 28 -3.00 3.25 10.99
CA ARG A 28 -1.88 3.81 11.77
C ARG A 28 -0.80 4.44 10.88
N TYR A 29 -0.65 3.95 9.65
CA TYR A 29 0.31 4.41 8.65
C TYR A 29 -0.23 5.58 7.80
N LEU A 30 -1.52 5.91 7.93
CA LEU A 30 -2.22 6.89 7.09
C LEU A 30 -2.61 8.16 7.86
N VAL A 31 -2.97 8.04 9.14
CA VAL A 31 -3.53 9.17 9.91
C VAL A 31 -2.56 9.85 10.88
N ASP A 32 -1.39 9.27 11.17
CA ASP A 32 -0.46 9.83 12.18
C ASP A 32 0.71 10.63 11.56
N GLY A 33 0.86 10.66 10.23
CA GLY A 33 1.96 11.37 9.53
C GLY A 33 3.38 10.89 9.88
N ARG A 34 3.52 9.93 10.80
CA ARG A 34 4.79 9.32 11.23
C ARG A 34 5.33 8.39 10.15
N ALA A 35 6.64 8.17 10.17
CA ALA A 35 7.30 7.26 9.24
C ALA A 35 6.69 5.85 9.36
N ALA A 36 6.63 5.11 8.25
CA ALA A 36 6.09 3.74 8.23
C ALA A 36 6.78 2.84 9.27
N GLU A 37 8.10 3.02 9.45
CA GLU A 37 8.92 2.32 10.45
C GLU A 37 8.41 2.50 11.90
N GLU A 38 7.80 3.65 12.22
CA GLU A 38 7.30 3.97 13.55
C GLU A 38 5.83 3.59 13.73
N ALA A 39 5.08 3.35 12.66
CA ALA A 39 3.65 3.07 12.72
C ALA A 39 3.34 1.72 13.42
N GLY A 40 4.31 0.80 13.42
CA GLY A 40 4.28 -0.51 14.10
C GLY A 40 4.82 -0.53 15.54
N ASP A 41 5.14 0.62 16.15
CA ASP A 41 5.77 0.72 17.48
C ASP A 41 4.92 0.23 18.68
N GLY A 42 3.71 -0.29 18.44
CA GLY A 42 2.78 -0.74 19.47
C GLY A 42 2.23 0.37 20.37
N GLY A 43 2.60 1.64 20.13
CA GLY A 43 2.09 2.79 20.86
C GLY A 43 0.59 2.97 20.64
N ARG A 44 -0.13 3.39 21.69
CA ARG A 44 -1.56 3.73 21.58
C ARG A 44 -1.76 5.00 20.75
N ARG A 45 -2.75 4.98 19.86
CA ARG A 45 -3.18 6.13 19.06
C ARG A 45 -4.34 6.82 19.77
N GLU A 46 -4.08 7.43 20.92
CA GLU A 46 -5.11 8.22 21.59
C GLU A 46 -5.44 9.47 20.77
N ARG A 47 -6.74 9.70 20.50
CA ARG A 47 -7.31 10.93 19.88
C ARG A 47 -7.13 11.12 18.37
N VAL A 48 -7.16 10.06 17.58
CA VAL A 48 -7.26 10.18 16.12
C VAL A 48 -8.66 9.75 15.68
N ASP A 49 -9.42 10.66 15.05
CA ASP A 49 -10.68 10.28 14.39
C ASP A 49 -10.34 9.59 13.07
N VAL A 50 -10.67 8.30 12.98
CA VAL A 50 -10.31 7.47 11.84
C VAL A 50 -11.59 7.04 11.12
N PRO A 51 -11.72 7.32 9.82
CA PRO A 51 -12.84 6.84 9.04
C PRO A 51 -13.03 5.33 9.21
N ARG A 52 -14.27 4.89 9.51
CA ARG A 52 -14.57 3.48 9.80
C ARG A 52 -14.10 2.49 8.73
N HIS A 53 -14.06 2.92 7.47
CA HIS A 53 -13.62 2.08 6.35
C HIS A 53 -12.11 1.81 6.33
N LEU A 54 -11.32 2.54 7.15
CA LEU A 54 -9.90 2.29 7.35
C LEU A 54 -9.62 1.37 8.56
N ILE A 55 -10.66 0.98 9.31
CA ILE A 55 -10.54 0.11 10.49
C ILE A 55 -10.92 -1.32 10.11
N GLY A 56 -9.91 -2.20 10.13
CA GLY A 56 -10.04 -3.61 9.78
C GLY A 56 -10.47 -3.81 8.31
N PRO A 57 -10.61 -5.06 7.85
CA PRO A 57 -10.25 -6.32 8.50
C PRO A 57 -8.80 -6.72 8.15
N THR A 58 -7.91 -5.76 7.99
CA THR A 58 -6.53 -5.98 7.56
C THR A 58 -5.57 -5.39 8.57
N TRP A 59 -4.49 -6.11 8.85
CA TRP A 59 -3.37 -5.70 9.68
C TRP A 59 -2.09 -5.76 8.85
N ARG A 60 -1.13 -4.88 9.13
CA ARG A 60 0.12 -4.73 8.39
C ARG A 60 1.32 -4.85 9.31
N GLY A 61 2.38 -5.45 8.78
CA GLY A 61 3.72 -5.41 9.34
C GLY A 61 4.74 -5.11 8.26
N ASP A 62 5.61 -4.13 8.53
CA ASP A 62 6.76 -3.83 7.68
C ASP A 62 7.91 -4.77 8.05
N TRP A 63 8.39 -5.52 7.07
CA TRP A 63 9.52 -6.44 7.21
C TRP A 63 10.81 -5.86 6.67
N ALA A 64 10.73 -4.90 5.76
CA ALA A 64 11.85 -4.08 5.30
C ALA A 64 11.36 -2.69 4.92
N VAL A 65 12.13 -1.65 5.23
CA VAL A 65 11.88 -0.25 4.86
C VAL A 65 13.20 0.45 4.56
N GLY A 66 13.20 1.37 3.59
CA GLY A 66 14.39 2.14 3.19
C GLY A 66 15.56 1.26 2.77
N GLY A 67 15.26 0.15 2.08
CA GLY A 67 16.27 -0.82 1.63
C GLY A 67 16.91 -1.63 2.77
N ARG A 68 16.32 -1.66 3.96
CA ARG A 68 16.85 -2.39 5.13
C ARG A 68 15.83 -3.37 5.67
N ALA A 69 16.27 -4.61 5.91
CA ALA A 69 15.48 -5.62 6.60
C ALA A 69 15.31 -5.27 8.09
N LEU A 70 14.08 -5.37 8.58
CA LEU A 70 13.68 -5.13 9.97
C LEU A 70 13.48 -6.44 10.75
N VAL A 71 13.25 -7.56 10.06
CA VAL A 71 13.03 -8.88 10.65
C VAL A 71 13.86 -9.96 9.95
N ASP A 72 14.11 -11.06 10.66
CA ASP A 72 14.86 -12.20 10.13
C ASP A 72 14.17 -12.80 8.89
N GLY A 73 14.96 -13.04 7.84
CA GLY A 73 14.48 -13.55 6.54
C GLY A 73 14.04 -12.46 5.56
N ALA A 74 13.72 -11.25 6.01
CA ALA A 74 13.24 -10.18 5.14
C ALA A 74 14.28 -9.69 4.12
N ALA A 75 15.58 -9.83 4.42
CA ALA A 75 16.66 -9.47 3.49
C ALA A 75 16.59 -10.25 2.17
N ALA A 76 16.21 -11.53 2.22
CA ALA A 76 16.06 -12.35 1.01
C ALA A 76 14.84 -11.91 0.17
N LEU A 77 13.76 -11.49 0.83
CA LEU A 77 12.57 -10.95 0.18
C LEU A 77 12.83 -9.56 -0.42
N LEU A 78 13.58 -8.72 0.29
CA LEU A 78 13.98 -7.41 -0.22
C LEU A 78 14.87 -7.55 -1.46
N GLY A 79 15.82 -8.47 -1.44
CA GLY A 79 16.70 -8.80 -2.57
C GLY A 79 16.12 -9.79 -3.59
N HIS A 80 14.78 -9.94 -3.67
CA HIS A 80 14.15 -10.95 -4.50
C HIS A 80 14.36 -10.70 -6.01
N THR A 81 15.25 -11.47 -6.63
CA THR A 81 15.66 -11.27 -8.03
C THR A 81 14.50 -11.41 -9.01
N GLY A 82 13.59 -12.37 -8.81
CA GLY A 82 12.43 -12.53 -9.69
C GLY A 82 11.48 -11.31 -9.68
N PHE A 83 11.44 -10.55 -8.58
CA PHE A 83 10.66 -9.31 -8.53
C PHE A 83 11.40 -8.17 -9.20
N ALA A 84 12.69 -8.03 -8.92
CA ALA A 84 13.55 -7.02 -9.53
C ALA A 84 13.63 -7.18 -11.06
N ASP A 85 13.83 -8.40 -11.56
CA ASP A 85 13.89 -8.71 -12.99
C ASP A 85 12.56 -8.41 -13.68
N ALA A 86 11.44 -8.76 -13.03
CA ALA A 86 10.12 -8.46 -13.56
C ALA A 86 9.85 -6.95 -13.62
N ALA A 87 10.21 -6.22 -12.56
CA ALA A 87 10.08 -4.76 -12.51
C ALA A 87 10.98 -4.10 -13.60
N SER A 88 12.23 -4.53 -13.72
CA SER A 88 13.18 -4.00 -14.70
C SER A 88 12.67 -4.22 -16.12
N ALA A 89 12.22 -5.44 -16.44
CA ALA A 89 11.69 -5.76 -17.76
C ALA A 89 10.39 -4.99 -18.10
N MET A 90 9.51 -4.74 -17.12
CA MET A 90 8.32 -3.89 -17.31
C MET A 90 8.66 -2.47 -17.75
N PHE A 91 9.82 -1.96 -17.30
CA PHE A 91 10.31 -0.63 -17.60
C PHE A 91 11.49 -0.64 -18.57
N GLY A 92 11.59 -1.67 -19.43
CA GLY A 92 12.56 -1.69 -20.54
C GLY A 92 14.02 -1.86 -20.13
N GLY A 93 14.31 -2.56 -19.03
CA GLY A 93 15.65 -2.76 -18.52
C GLY A 93 16.13 -1.68 -17.55
N ALA A 94 15.19 -0.97 -16.93
CA ALA A 94 15.44 0.08 -15.95
C ALA A 94 16.21 -0.41 -14.72
N VAL A 95 16.88 0.53 -14.04
CA VAL A 95 17.46 0.33 -12.71
C VAL A 95 16.33 0.24 -11.69
N VAL A 96 16.38 -0.80 -10.87
CA VAL A 96 15.36 -1.11 -9.85
C VAL A 96 16.02 -1.08 -8.48
N VAL A 97 15.51 -0.25 -7.59
CA VAL A 97 16.01 -0.08 -6.21
C VAL A 97 14.93 -0.57 -5.24
N PRO A 98 15.09 -1.76 -4.63
CA PRO A 98 14.14 -2.29 -3.66
C PRO A 98 14.14 -1.48 -2.37
N GLU A 99 12.96 -1.04 -1.94
CA GLU A 99 12.81 -0.11 -0.82
C GLU A 99 12.03 -0.71 0.35
N GLN A 100 11.00 -1.50 0.07
CA GLN A 100 10.08 -1.95 1.10
C GLN A 100 9.62 -3.39 0.90
N VAL A 101 9.47 -4.12 2.00
CA VAL A 101 8.72 -5.37 2.06
C VAL A 101 7.75 -5.26 3.22
N PHE A 102 6.47 -5.45 2.96
CA PHE A 102 5.44 -5.49 4.00
C PHE A 102 4.46 -6.61 3.76
N VAL A 103 3.82 -7.08 4.82
CA VAL A 103 2.73 -8.04 4.74
C VAL A 103 1.42 -7.41 5.15
N ASN A 104 0.33 -7.83 4.52
CA ASN A 104 -1.01 -7.63 5.03
C ASN A 104 -1.60 -8.98 5.42
N LEU A 105 -2.16 -9.05 6.63
CA LEU A 105 -2.94 -10.17 7.12
C LEU A 105 -4.40 -9.73 7.17
N THR A 106 -5.26 -10.41 6.42
CA THR A 106 -6.68 -10.07 6.31
C THR A 106 -7.53 -11.18 6.90
N THR A 107 -8.35 -10.86 7.91
CA THR A 107 -9.31 -11.80 8.48
C THR A 107 -10.55 -11.92 7.59
N PRO A 108 -11.39 -12.96 7.78
CA PRO A 108 -12.64 -13.09 7.03
C PRO A 108 -13.50 -11.83 7.05
N SER A 109 -14.00 -11.44 5.88
CA SER A 109 -14.76 -10.20 5.69
C SER A 109 -15.45 -10.14 4.33
N SER A 110 -16.39 -9.21 4.18
CA SER A 110 -17.11 -8.93 2.92
C SER A 110 -16.23 -8.38 1.78
N GLY A 111 -14.95 -8.08 2.05
CA GLY A 111 -14.06 -7.35 1.13
C GLY A 111 -14.10 -5.84 1.34
N GLN A 112 -13.18 -5.11 0.72
CA GLN A 112 -13.00 -3.66 0.93
C GLN A 112 -14.11 -2.79 0.32
N GLY A 113 -14.85 -3.30 -0.67
CA GLY A 113 -15.93 -2.55 -1.33
C GLY A 113 -15.48 -1.43 -2.29
N PHE A 114 -14.17 -1.18 -2.38
CA PHE A 114 -13.58 -0.23 -3.33
C PHE A 114 -12.29 -0.81 -3.96
N SER A 115 -11.95 -0.28 -5.13
CA SER A 115 -10.62 -0.41 -5.73
C SER A 115 -9.80 0.86 -5.47
N HIS A 116 -8.48 0.76 -5.43
CA HIS A 116 -7.61 1.92 -5.25
C HIS A 116 -6.32 1.84 -6.08
N THR A 117 -5.66 2.98 -6.27
CA THR A 117 -4.23 3.07 -6.56
C THR A 117 -3.44 3.36 -5.29
N ASP A 118 -2.16 3.01 -5.31
CA ASP A 118 -1.22 3.42 -4.26
C ASP A 118 -0.92 4.92 -4.32
N ILE A 119 -0.27 5.45 -3.28
CA ILE A 119 0.13 6.86 -3.22
C ILE A 119 1.51 6.99 -3.89
N PRO A 120 1.62 7.81 -4.96
CA PRO A 120 2.86 8.00 -5.71
C PRO A 120 3.88 8.87 -4.97
N GLU A 121 5.08 8.93 -5.53
CA GLU A 121 6.14 9.88 -5.16
C GLU A 121 6.60 10.70 -6.38
N PHE A 122 7.04 11.92 -6.10
CA PHE A 122 7.59 12.85 -7.09
C PHE A 122 8.94 13.38 -6.61
N VAL A 123 9.80 13.76 -7.55
CA VAL A 123 11.07 14.41 -7.22
C VAL A 123 10.78 15.73 -6.52
N GLY A 124 11.17 15.85 -5.25
CA GLY A 124 10.93 17.03 -4.40
C GLY A 124 9.61 17.02 -3.61
N VAL A 125 8.61 16.21 -3.99
CA VAL A 125 7.29 16.15 -3.30
C VAL A 125 6.90 14.70 -3.02
N ASN A 126 6.84 14.32 -1.75
CA ASN A 126 6.54 12.96 -1.31
C ASN A 126 5.88 12.96 0.09
N ARG A 127 5.66 11.77 0.66
CA ARG A 127 4.96 11.62 1.95
C ARG A 127 5.64 12.31 3.14
N SER A 128 6.90 12.70 3.05
CA SER A 128 7.60 13.44 4.11
C SER A 128 7.24 14.92 4.16
N ASN A 129 6.71 15.49 3.08
CA ASN A 129 6.42 16.93 2.97
C ASN A 129 5.04 17.26 2.39
N ALA A 130 4.30 16.28 1.87
CA ALA A 130 2.98 16.46 1.30
C ALA A 130 1.97 15.43 1.84
N PRO A 131 0.71 15.84 2.06
CA PRO A 131 -0.32 14.92 2.50
C PRO A 131 -0.71 13.94 1.39
N GLY A 132 -1.15 12.74 1.80
CA GLY A 132 -1.49 11.66 0.86
C GLY A 132 -2.60 12.02 -0.15
N TRP A 133 -3.55 12.90 0.23
CA TRP A 133 -4.61 13.35 -0.69
C TRP A 133 -4.05 14.19 -1.84
N LEU A 134 -3.02 15.01 -1.59
CA LEU A 134 -2.40 15.83 -2.62
C LEU A 134 -1.58 14.95 -3.56
N LEU A 135 -0.76 14.05 -3.00
CA LEU A 135 0.03 13.09 -3.78
C LEU A 135 -0.86 12.20 -4.67
N GLN A 136 -2.00 11.75 -4.13
CA GLN A 136 -2.98 10.99 -4.92
C GLN A 136 -3.56 11.85 -6.06
N ALA A 137 -3.95 13.09 -5.79
CA ALA A 137 -4.45 13.98 -6.84
C ALA A 137 -3.39 14.27 -7.92
N MET A 138 -2.13 14.49 -7.52
CA MET A 138 -1.00 14.65 -8.43
C MET A 138 -0.85 13.42 -9.35
N GLY A 139 -0.88 12.21 -8.78
CA GLY A 139 -0.75 10.98 -9.56
C GLY A 139 -1.93 10.71 -10.49
N VAL A 140 -3.15 10.80 -9.98
CA VAL A 140 -4.37 10.50 -10.74
C VAL A 140 -4.61 11.55 -11.84
N SER A 141 -4.20 12.80 -11.62
CA SER A 141 -4.30 13.86 -12.64
C SER A 141 -3.35 13.69 -13.82
N ARG A 142 -2.25 12.96 -13.64
CA ARG A 142 -1.16 12.81 -14.64
C ARG A 142 -0.47 14.11 -15.03
N LEU A 143 -0.68 15.21 -14.31
CA LEU A 143 -0.06 16.52 -14.59
C LEU A 143 1.41 16.60 -14.18
N PHE A 144 1.89 15.60 -13.44
CA PHE A 144 3.21 15.57 -12.81
C PHE A 144 4.03 14.36 -13.27
N GLU A 145 3.70 13.75 -14.41
CA GLU A 145 4.42 12.58 -14.93
C GLU A 145 5.88 12.90 -15.29
N ASP A 146 6.20 14.16 -15.58
CA ASP A 146 7.58 14.63 -15.86
C ASP A 146 8.51 14.55 -14.64
N VAL A 147 7.94 14.58 -13.43
CA VAL A 147 8.68 14.52 -12.16
C VAL A 147 8.26 13.35 -11.28
N ARG A 148 7.46 12.42 -11.80
CA ARG A 148 7.05 11.22 -11.07
C ARG A 148 8.23 10.28 -10.94
N VAL A 149 8.40 9.72 -9.74
CA VAL A 149 9.32 8.60 -9.49
C VAL A 149 8.50 7.30 -9.57
N PRO A 150 8.65 6.47 -10.61
CA PRO A 150 7.86 5.25 -10.73
C PRO A 150 8.14 4.28 -9.57
N ILE A 151 7.07 3.79 -8.95
CA ILE A 151 7.14 2.76 -7.92
C ILE A 151 6.44 1.50 -8.45
N VAL A 152 7.20 0.41 -8.51
CA VAL A 152 6.66 -0.91 -8.80
C VAL A 152 6.32 -1.60 -7.50
N THR A 153 5.14 -2.22 -7.45
CA THR A 153 4.75 -3.13 -6.39
C THR A 153 4.61 -4.54 -6.98
N ALA A 154 5.29 -5.50 -6.37
CA ALA A 154 5.02 -6.93 -6.55
C ALA A 154 4.20 -7.42 -5.35
N VAL A 155 3.00 -7.93 -5.61
CA VAL A 155 2.13 -8.51 -4.57
C VAL A 155 2.02 -10.01 -4.78
N SER A 156 2.29 -10.79 -3.73
CA SER A 156 2.11 -12.24 -3.72
C SER A 156 1.26 -12.69 -2.55
N TRP A 157 0.59 -13.84 -2.65
CA TRP A 157 -0.32 -14.34 -1.62
C TRP A 157 0.02 -15.76 -1.16
N PHE A 158 -0.20 -16.00 0.13
CA PHE A 158 0.06 -17.28 0.79
C PHE A 158 -1.21 -17.72 1.52
N TYR A 159 -2.28 -17.85 0.75
CA TYR A 159 -3.63 -18.16 1.24
C TYR A 159 -4.29 -19.25 0.41
N ARG A 160 -4.91 -20.23 1.08
CA ARG A 160 -5.68 -21.33 0.45
C ARG A 160 -7.14 -21.39 0.92
N GLY A 161 -7.57 -20.41 1.72
CA GLY A 161 -8.95 -20.39 2.22
C GLY A 161 -9.95 -19.97 1.14
N GLU A 162 -11.23 -19.92 1.51
CA GLU A 162 -12.28 -19.51 0.57
C GLU A 162 -12.07 -18.05 0.11
N ARG A 163 -12.17 -17.79 -1.20
CA ARG A 163 -12.03 -16.46 -1.80
C ARG A 163 -10.65 -15.85 -1.54
N GLY A 164 -10.57 -14.58 -1.15
CA GLY A 164 -9.31 -13.84 -1.08
C GLY A 164 -8.77 -13.43 -2.46
N TYR A 165 -9.66 -13.32 -3.44
CA TYR A 165 -9.31 -13.02 -4.83
C TYR A 165 -8.71 -11.63 -4.96
N PHE A 166 -7.84 -11.48 -5.95
CA PHE A 166 -7.24 -10.20 -6.30
C PHE A 166 -7.73 -9.77 -7.68
N ARG A 167 -8.30 -8.56 -7.75
CA ARG A 167 -8.73 -7.94 -9.01
C ARG A 167 -7.89 -6.69 -9.26
N TYR A 168 -7.48 -6.50 -10.50
CA TYR A 168 -6.76 -5.30 -10.91
C TYR A 168 -7.12 -4.89 -12.33
N TRP A 169 -6.80 -3.64 -12.67
CA TRP A 169 -7.06 -3.02 -13.96
C TRP A 169 -5.73 -2.53 -14.55
N PRO A 170 -5.09 -3.31 -15.43
CA PRO A 170 -3.73 -3.00 -15.91
C PRO A 170 -3.68 -1.70 -16.71
N GLU A 171 -4.74 -1.39 -17.46
CA GLU A 171 -4.84 -0.20 -18.32
C GLU A 171 -5.70 0.92 -17.69
N GLY A 172 -5.86 0.89 -16.35
CA GLY A 172 -6.67 1.85 -15.60
C GLY A 172 -8.12 1.43 -15.41
N ARG A 173 -8.78 2.04 -14.42
CA ARG A 173 -10.01 1.54 -13.79
C ARG A 173 -11.26 1.45 -14.67
N ASP A 174 -11.30 2.16 -15.79
CA ASP A 174 -12.43 2.15 -16.73
C ASP A 174 -12.23 1.12 -17.86
N THR A 175 -11.20 0.29 -17.76
CA THR A 175 -10.86 -0.76 -18.73
C THR A 175 -11.22 -2.16 -18.22
N VAL A 176 -10.81 -3.20 -18.95
CA VAL A 176 -11.06 -4.59 -18.57
C VAL A 176 -10.24 -4.96 -17.34
N SER A 177 -10.91 -5.45 -16.31
CA SER A 177 -10.24 -6.00 -15.12
C SER A 177 -9.75 -7.42 -15.35
N VAL A 178 -8.64 -7.78 -14.72
CA VAL A 178 -8.19 -9.16 -14.52
C VAL A 178 -8.50 -9.56 -13.08
N ARG A 179 -8.98 -10.79 -12.88
CA ARG A 179 -9.20 -11.37 -11.55
C ARG A 179 -8.43 -12.68 -11.42
N HIS A 180 -7.66 -12.79 -10.35
CA HIS A 180 -7.00 -14.02 -9.94
C HIS A 180 -7.75 -14.65 -8.77
N GLU A 181 -8.18 -15.90 -8.99
CA GLU A 181 -8.96 -16.66 -8.02
C GLU A 181 -8.11 -17.64 -7.23
N ASP A 182 -7.13 -18.27 -7.89
CA ASP A 182 -6.05 -18.97 -7.20
C ASP A 182 -4.90 -17.98 -7.02
N VAL A 183 -4.56 -17.71 -5.77
CA VAL A 183 -3.54 -16.73 -5.39
C VAL A 183 -2.37 -17.39 -4.67
N TRP A 184 -2.39 -18.71 -4.44
CA TRP A 184 -1.36 -19.37 -3.66
C TRP A 184 0.01 -19.32 -4.34
N ASN A 185 0.98 -18.69 -3.69
CA ASN A 185 2.36 -18.50 -4.18
C ASN A 185 2.42 -17.88 -5.58
N PHE A 186 1.42 -17.08 -5.92
CA PHE A 186 1.28 -16.37 -7.18
C PHE A 186 1.59 -14.89 -6.96
N GLY A 187 2.19 -14.23 -7.95
CA GLY A 187 2.63 -12.84 -7.88
C GLY A 187 2.09 -11.97 -9.02
N VAL A 188 1.63 -10.77 -8.69
CA VAL A 188 1.32 -9.71 -9.67
C VAL A 188 2.31 -8.56 -9.47
N VAL A 189 3.00 -8.19 -10.54
CA VAL A 189 3.95 -7.07 -10.57
C VAL A 189 3.34 -5.95 -11.41
N GLY A 190 3.23 -4.74 -10.83
CA GLY A 190 2.55 -3.60 -11.46
C GLY A 190 3.09 -2.25 -10.99
N ASP A 191 2.87 -1.22 -11.80
CA ASP A 191 2.91 0.17 -11.34
C ASP A 191 1.59 0.42 -10.58
N ASN A 192 1.59 0.20 -9.26
CA ASN A 192 0.38 0.31 -8.44
C ASN A 192 -0.09 1.75 -8.24
N ASP A 193 0.73 2.75 -8.58
CA ASP A 193 0.33 4.15 -8.56
C ASP A 193 -0.65 4.44 -9.71
N PHE A 194 -0.62 3.62 -10.77
CA PHE A 194 -1.60 3.63 -11.85
C PHE A 194 -2.60 2.48 -11.80
N MET A 195 -2.10 1.26 -11.55
CA MET A 195 -2.86 0.03 -11.65
C MET A 195 -3.84 -0.05 -10.48
N HIS A 196 -5.08 0.31 -10.75
CA HIS A 196 -6.15 0.11 -9.79
C HIS A 196 -6.22 -1.36 -9.41
N HIS A 197 -6.43 -1.61 -8.12
CA HIS A 197 -6.52 -2.95 -7.59
C HIS A 197 -7.47 -3.02 -6.40
N GLN A 198 -7.96 -4.24 -6.15
CA GLN A 198 -8.97 -4.51 -5.15
C GLN A 198 -8.78 -5.92 -4.58
N VAL A 199 -8.87 -6.00 -3.25
CA VAL A 199 -9.05 -7.26 -2.54
C VAL A 199 -10.55 -7.54 -2.43
N GLU A 200 -11.00 -8.66 -3.00
CA GLU A 200 -12.39 -9.10 -2.89
C GLU A 200 -12.65 -9.73 -1.50
N ARG A 201 -13.87 -10.27 -1.30
CA ARG A 201 -14.25 -11.00 -0.09
C ARG A 201 -13.15 -11.99 0.33
N THR A 202 -12.87 -12.09 1.63
CA THR A 202 -11.97 -13.10 2.20
C THR A 202 -12.80 -14.00 3.12
N GLY A 203 -12.70 -15.33 2.95
CA GLY A 203 -13.46 -16.30 3.71
C GLY A 203 -14.93 -16.49 3.27
N PRO A 204 -15.70 -17.23 4.08
CA PRO A 204 -17.08 -17.62 3.78
C PRO A 204 -18.01 -16.45 3.49
N ALA A 205 -19.05 -16.69 2.67
CA ALA A 205 -20.11 -15.72 2.47
C ALA A 205 -20.78 -15.29 3.80
N GLY A 206 -21.00 -13.98 3.96
CA GLY A 206 -21.56 -13.41 5.20
C GLY A 206 -20.53 -13.14 6.30
N SER A 207 -19.24 -13.42 6.06
CA SER A 207 -18.16 -13.05 7.00
C SER A 207 -18.09 -11.54 7.19
N LEU A 208 -17.95 -11.10 8.44
CA LEU A 208 -17.79 -9.69 8.82
C LEU A 208 -16.52 -9.53 9.65
N PRO A 209 -15.89 -8.34 9.62
CA PRO A 209 -14.80 -8.02 10.55
C PRO A 209 -15.26 -8.22 12.01
N PRO A 210 -14.34 -8.57 12.94
CA PRO A 210 -14.65 -8.62 14.37
C PRO A 210 -15.35 -7.33 14.85
N PRO A 211 -16.37 -7.42 15.71
CA PRO A 211 -16.99 -6.23 16.29
C PRO A 211 -16.01 -5.56 17.26
N GLY A 212 -16.12 -4.24 17.42
CA GLY A 212 -15.34 -3.50 18.41
C GLY A 212 -13.90 -3.17 18.00
N LEU A 213 -13.52 -3.42 16.74
CA LEU A 213 -12.22 -2.99 16.23
C LEU A 213 -12.03 -1.47 16.35
N THR A 214 -10.83 -1.08 16.73
CA THR A 214 -10.34 0.30 16.73
C THR A 214 -9.05 0.38 15.91
N ILE A 215 -8.52 1.59 15.72
CA ILE A 215 -7.18 1.77 15.13
C ILE A 215 -6.10 1.08 15.98
N ASP A 216 -6.37 0.87 17.26
CA ASP A 216 -5.43 0.28 18.18
C ASP A 216 -5.45 -1.25 18.19
N SER A 217 -6.48 -1.89 17.62
CA SER A 217 -6.57 -3.34 17.60
C SER A 217 -5.40 -3.97 16.83
N SER A 218 -4.87 -5.05 17.38
CA SER A 218 -3.72 -5.80 16.84
C SER A 218 -4.12 -7.23 16.47
N LEU A 219 -3.30 -7.85 15.63
CA LEU A 219 -3.40 -9.27 15.27
C LEU A 219 -2.07 -9.94 15.59
N ASP A 220 -2.07 -10.99 16.40
CA ASP A 220 -0.87 -11.73 16.75
C ASP A 220 -1.10 -13.25 16.69
N HIS A 221 -0.03 -14.04 16.66
CA HIS A 221 -0.12 -15.50 16.68
C HIS A 221 0.25 -16.04 18.06
N ASP A 222 -0.66 -16.80 18.69
CA ASP A 222 -0.45 -17.32 20.06
C ASP A 222 0.30 -18.68 20.10
N GLY A 223 0.85 -19.13 18.97
CA GLY A 223 1.43 -20.45 18.78
C GLY A 223 0.42 -21.51 18.29
N SER A 224 -0.87 -21.20 18.27
CA SER A 224 -1.94 -22.07 17.77
C SER A 224 -2.84 -21.37 16.76
N ARG A 225 -3.29 -20.14 17.09
CA ARG A 225 -4.28 -19.37 16.33
C ARG A 225 -3.85 -17.91 16.20
N TRP A 226 -4.48 -17.25 15.24
CA TRP A 226 -4.41 -15.80 15.09
C TRP A 226 -5.42 -15.14 16.02
N ILE A 227 -4.94 -14.27 16.91
CA ILE A 227 -5.73 -13.60 17.93
C ILE A 227 -5.82 -12.11 17.59
N VAL A 228 -7.06 -11.62 17.48
CA VAL A 228 -7.33 -10.19 17.39
C VAL A 228 -7.60 -9.65 18.78
N SER A 229 -6.82 -8.65 19.20
CA SER A 229 -6.94 -8.03 20.52
C SER A 229 -7.01 -6.52 20.44
N ASP A 230 -7.73 -5.90 21.38
CA ASP A 230 -7.72 -4.46 21.63
C ASP A 230 -7.35 -4.21 23.09
N GLY A 231 -6.10 -3.80 23.33
CA GLY A 231 -5.51 -3.82 24.66
C GLY A 231 -5.57 -5.21 25.27
N ASP A 232 -6.19 -5.32 26.46
CA ASP A 232 -6.32 -6.59 27.20
C ASP A 232 -7.53 -7.44 26.76
N TYR A 233 -8.32 -6.96 25.78
CA TYR A 233 -9.53 -7.64 25.33
C TYR A 233 -9.28 -8.44 24.06
N VAL A 234 -9.54 -9.74 24.11
CA VAL A 234 -9.59 -10.59 22.91
C VAL A 234 -10.94 -10.38 22.20
N LEU A 235 -10.89 -9.91 20.95
CA LEU A 235 -12.06 -9.65 20.12
C LEU A 235 -12.45 -10.85 19.26
N ALA A 236 -11.46 -11.59 18.74
CA ALA A 236 -11.68 -12.77 17.91
C ALA A 236 -10.45 -13.69 17.90
N ALA A 237 -10.66 -14.93 17.48
CA ALA A 237 -9.60 -15.89 17.19
C ALA A 237 -9.91 -16.61 15.88
N PHE A 238 -8.88 -16.84 15.07
CA PHE A 238 -8.96 -17.45 13.75
C PHE A 238 -7.95 -18.57 13.59
N ASP A 239 -8.33 -19.63 12.89
CA ASP A 239 -7.41 -20.69 12.52
C ASP A 239 -6.44 -20.21 11.43
N GLU A 240 -5.30 -20.92 11.30
CA GLU A 240 -4.27 -20.68 10.28
C GLU A 240 -4.82 -20.44 8.88
N GLY A 241 -5.78 -21.26 8.45
CA GLY A 241 -6.32 -21.23 7.09
C GLY A 241 -7.30 -20.08 6.83
N GLU A 242 -7.74 -19.37 7.87
CA GLU A 242 -8.75 -18.32 7.75
C GLU A 242 -8.15 -16.94 7.49
N VAL A 243 -6.89 -16.72 7.91
CA VAL A 243 -6.20 -15.44 7.72
C VAL A 243 -5.46 -15.44 6.39
N ARG A 244 -5.81 -14.48 5.53
CA ARG A 244 -5.18 -14.28 4.24
C ARG A 244 -3.90 -13.48 4.39
N LEU A 245 -2.77 -14.09 4.05
CA LEU A 245 -1.47 -13.42 4.01
C LEU A 245 -1.16 -12.94 2.59
N SER A 246 -0.87 -11.65 2.44
CA SER A 246 -0.25 -11.09 1.23
C SER A 246 1.09 -10.45 1.57
N LEU A 247 2.11 -10.74 0.76
CA LEU A 247 3.40 -10.07 0.75
C LEU A 247 3.39 -9.00 -0.34
N SER A 248 3.82 -7.80 0.00
CA SER A 248 4.05 -6.72 -0.95
C SER A 248 5.51 -6.31 -0.90
N TRP A 249 6.15 -6.28 -2.05
CA TRP A 249 7.51 -5.78 -2.27
C TRP A 249 7.43 -4.53 -3.14
N LYS A 250 8.13 -3.46 -2.74
CA LYS A 250 8.16 -2.19 -3.49
C LYS A 250 9.56 -1.81 -3.88
N ALA A 251 9.70 -1.27 -5.08
CA ALA A 251 10.94 -0.70 -5.58
C ALA A 251 10.70 0.58 -6.37
N LYS A 252 11.65 1.51 -6.24
CA LYS A 252 11.75 2.68 -7.13
C LYS A 252 12.42 2.26 -8.42
N VAL A 253 11.95 2.80 -9.53
CA VAL A 253 12.45 2.46 -10.87
C VAL A 253 12.97 3.71 -11.56
N TYR A 254 14.16 3.60 -12.12
CA TYR A 254 14.86 4.67 -12.82
C TYR A 254 15.28 4.18 -14.19
N ARG A 255 15.07 4.99 -15.22
CA ARG A 255 15.45 4.71 -16.60
C ARG A 255 16.90 4.25 -16.71
N ASP A 256 17.79 4.92 -15.98
CA ASP A 256 19.19 4.53 -15.84
C ASP A 256 19.80 5.04 -14.52
N GLU A 257 21.06 4.71 -14.32
CA GLU A 257 21.83 5.07 -13.13
C GLU A 257 22.09 6.58 -13.02
N ALA A 258 22.10 7.30 -14.14
CA ALA A 258 22.27 8.76 -14.13
C ALA A 258 21.00 9.45 -13.60
N GLU A 259 19.82 9.02 -14.08
CA GLU A 259 18.53 9.50 -13.56
C GLU A 259 18.38 9.17 -12.07
N ARG A 260 18.79 7.98 -11.64
CA ARG A 260 18.81 7.62 -10.21
C ARG A 260 19.60 8.64 -9.39
N MET A 261 20.83 8.95 -9.81
CA MET A 261 21.68 9.92 -9.13
C MET A 261 21.09 11.34 -9.14
N GLU A 262 20.47 11.75 -10.24
CA GLU A 262 19.81 13.06 -10.36
C GLU A 262 18.63 13.16 -9.38
N VAL A 263 17.75 12.15 -9.37
CA VAL A 263 16.59 12.11 -8.47
C VAL A 263 17.01 12.08 -7.00
N GLU A 264 18.03 11.28 -6.65
CA GLU A 264 18.58 11.22 -5.29
C GLU A 264 19.21 12.55 -4.84
N ALA A 265 19.76 13.30 -5.79
CA ALA A 265 20.26 14.66 -5.56
C ALA A 265 19.15 15.73 -5.58
N GLY A 266 17.90 15.35 -5.85
CA GLY A 266 16.76 16.26 -5.97
C GLY A 266 16.77 17.12 -7.24
N ILE A 267 17.59 16.76 -8.24
CA ILE A 267 17.71 17.50 -9.50
C ILE A 267 16.44 17.30 -10.33
N GLY A 268 15.90 18.40 -10.87
CA GLY A 268 14.64 18.39 -11.63
C GLY A 268 13.38 18.28 -10.76
N GLY A 269 13.53 18.31 -9.43
CA GLY A 269 12.40 18.29 -8.51
C GLY A 269 11.59 19.59 -8.50
N ILE A 270 10.36 19.47 -8.03
CA ILE A 270 9.43 20.57 -7.80
C ILE A 270 9.21 20.77 -6.29
N ASP A 271 8.73 21.94 -5.90
CA ASP A 271 8.23 22.22 -4.56
C ASP A 271 6.70 22.32 -4.55
N LEU A 272 6.13 22.58 -3.38
CA LEU A 272 4.68 22.69 -3.23
C LEU A 272 4.09 23.93 -3.89
N ASP A 273 4.85 25.01 -4.04
CA ASP A 273 4.37 26.21 -4.75
C ASP A 273 4.17 25.89 -6.24
N GLU A 274 5.14 25.24 -6.88
CA GLU A 274 5.01 24.76 -8.26
C GLU A 274 3.85 23.75 -8.41
N VAL A 275 3.61 22.89 -7.40
CA VAL A 275 2.44 21.99 -7.41
C VAL A 275 1.14 22.76 -7.47
N LEU A 276 0.99 23.79 -6.63
CA LEU A 276 -0.20 24.63 -6.61
C LEU A 276 -0.36 25.42 -7.91
N ASP A 277 0.73 25.95 -8.47
CA ASP A 277 0.72 26.68 -9.74
C ASP A 277 0.21 25.80 -10.90
N ARG A 278 0.66 24.54 -10.97
CA ARG A 278 0.19 23.59 -11.99
C ARG A 278 -1.30 23.26 -11.83
N PHE A 279 -1.80 23.13 -10.60
CA PHE A 279 -3.23 22.98 -10.36
C PHE A 279 -4.03 24.25 -10.70
N ALA A 280 -3.51 25.42 -10.34
CA ALA A 280 -4.15 26.72 -10.59
C ALA A 280 -4.23 27.05 -12.09
N ALA A 281 -3.36 26.46 -12.91
CA ALA A 281 -3.43 26.56 -14.37
C ALA A 281 -4.63 25.81 -14.98
N LEU A 282 -5.30 24.93 -14.22
CA LEU A 282 -6.48 24.22 -14.69
C LEU A 282 -7.72 25.11 -14.61
N PRO A 283 -8.59 25.08 -15.63
CA PRO A 283 -9.87 25.75 -15.53
C PRO A 283 -10.71 25.09 -14.43
N ASP A 284 -11.54 25.91 -13.79
CA ASP A 284 -12.56 25.50 -12.81
C ASP A 284 -12.00 24.79 -11.57
N LEU A 285 -10.77 25.14 -11.15
CA LEU A 285 -10.20 24.75 -9.86
C LEU A 285 -9.74 26.01 -9.12
N GLU A 286 -10.40 26.32 -8.00
CA GLU A 286 -9.96 27.37 -7.10
C GLU A 286 -8.83 26.83 -6.22
N VAL A 287 -7.65 27.42 -6.35
CA VAL A 287 -6.48 27.07 -5.55
C VAL A 287 -6.21 28.21 -4.59
N PRO A 288 -6.19 27.96 -3.26
CA PRO A 288 -5.85 28.98 -2.28
C PRO A 288 -4.43 29.52 -2.49
N ASP A 289 -4.25 30.83 -2.29
CA ASP A 289 -2.96 31.49 -2.44
C ASP A 289 -1.97 31.02 -1.34
N GLY A 290 -0.97 30.25 -1.76
CA GLY A 290 0.13 29.79 -0.92
C GLY A 290 -0.10 28.45 -0.21
N VAL A 291 1.01 27.77 0.07
CA VAL A 291 1.02 26.40 0.61
C VAL A 291 0.23 26.23 1.91
N GLU A 292 0.43 27.12 2.89
CA GLU A 292 -0.25 27.00 4.19
C GLU A 292 -1.77 27.10 4.05
N ALA A 293 -2.26 28.04 3.25
CA ALA A 293 -3.68 28.20 2.98
C ALA A 293 -4.24 26.98 2.24
N ALA A 294 -3.56 26.52 1.18
CA ALA A 294 -4.01 25.38 0.40
C ALA A 294 -4.05 24.08 1.21
N MET A 295 -3.08 23.83 2.08
CA MET A 295 -3.04 22.61 2.91
C MET A 295 -4.10 22.62 4.02
N GLY A 296 -4.53 23.81 4.46
CA GLY A 296 -5.60 23.98 5.46
C GLY A 296 -7.01 24.09 4.89
N ASP A 297 -7.17 24.18 3.56
CA ASP A 297 -8.46 24.43 2.92
C ASP A 297 -9.20 23.12 2.59
N ASP A 298 -10.31 22.89 3.30
CA ASP A 298 -11.16 21.72 3.07
C ASP A 298 -11.85 21.73 1.70
N GLY A 299 -12.17 22.91 1.15
CA GLY A 299 -12.79 23.06 -0.16
C GLY A 299 -11.86 22.61 -1.28
N PHE A 300 -10.60 23.05 -1.23
CA PHE A 300 -9.56 22.63 -2.16
C PHE A 300 -9.29 21.13 -2.07
N ARG A 301 -9.14 20.60 -0.85
CA ARG A 301 -8.98 19.15 -0.62
C ARG A 301 -10.14 18.35 -1.21
N VAL A 302 -11.38 18.78 -0.98
CA VAL A 302 -12.59 18.14 -1.53
C VAL A 302 -12.61 18.24 -3.06
N ALA A 303 -12.31 19.41 -3.63
CA ALA A 303 -12.28 19.61 -5.08
C ALA A 303 -11.26 18.68 -5.78
N LEU A 304 -10.05 18.55 -5.22
CA LEU A 304 -9.07 17.59 -5.73
C LEU A 304 -9.56 16.14 -5.59
N ALA A 305 -10.10 15.78 -4.42
CA ALA A 305 -10.55 14.42 -4.16
C ALA A 305 -11.77 14.02 -5.03
N GLU A 306 -12.66 14.95 -5.37
CA GLU A 306 -13.78 14.68 -6.28
C GLU A 306 -13.30 14.45 -7.73
N ARG A 307 -12.29 15.20 -8.17
CA ARG A 307 -11.80 15.15 -9.54
C ARG A 307 -10.79 14.03 -9.79
N TRP A 308 -9.95 13.74 -8.79
CA TRP A 308 -8.81 12.82 -8.90
C TRP A 308 -8.74 11.86 -7.72
N ASN A 309 -9.85 11.17 -7.45
CA ASN A 309 -9.88 10.12 -6.44
C ASN A 309 -9.21 8.84 -6.94
N GLY A 310 -8.17 8.40 -6.24
CA GLY A 310 -7.59 7.08 -6.48
C GLY A 310 -8.49 5.95 -5.95
N TYR A 311 -9.45 6.22 -5.08
CA TYR A 311 -10.40 5.26 -4.53
C TYR A 311 -11.74 5.30 -5.29
N ARG A 312 -12.22 4.13 -5.74
CA ARG A 312 -13.51 4.03 -6.46
C ARG A 312 -14.31 2.82 -5.99
N THR A 313 -15.56 3.04 -5.57
CA THR A 313 -16.51 1.98 -5.26
C THR A 313 -17.03 1.32 -6.54
N GLY A 314 -17.60 0.12 -6.41
CA GLY A 314 -18.28 -0.59 -7.48
C GLY A 314 -19.50 0.16 -8.01
#